data_AF-A0A0G4FRV0-F1
#
_entry.id   AF-A0A0G4FRV0-F1
#
_cell.length_a   1.000
_cell.length_b   1.000
_cell.length_c   1.000
_cell.angle_alpha   90.00
_cell.angle_beta   90.00
_cell.angle_gamma   90.00
#
_symmetry.space_group_name_H-M   'P 1'
#
loop_
_entity.id
_entity.type
_entity.pdbx_description
1 polymer ?
#
loop_
_entity_poly.entity_id
_entity_poly.type
_entity_poly.pdbx_seq_one_letter_code
_entity_poly.pdbx_strand_id
1 'polypeptide(L)'
;MEPFTRHEALCRLDRQILGPMESLEAERAEIASTYNVGRLLSDHGASDGSAASGDDLLLLNVGGSVCCVRRKHLTSSKGSLLAVLLGGRWDGRLGRDADNRIFIDVCPRAFEAMLEDLLGGEDSVDHLVDDAKKRNYQGLHDFWTALLLSPIDKSPTDASAATPKNSKEPTLPSQGVLPELRGVVAEVEKFIKTFTAKKKELDRDRAAKKAVYDQAMIEIKAVTPFLAPLSGGDPIRSVDVCGMFVSTVQYTLDQMGDIGLRNRFDMWPSPVEDVPVDHVRRLVDYYRRKRHAASLTDTQLLIGEGVKAPLQLDGVAKQESFNKTAAMYGIDTHSSPHGQGSGGDVFIRLPSGAHFRVVQQGSGPKPTRNQCVWYDYIHWRDDFDGRDKKGENRGWEGRVSDREKWWQEVFTDMRVGEVRRVILPATLAFWGGAYREYSLKAIL
;
A
#
# COMPACT_ATOMS: atom_id res chain seq x y z
N MET A 1 -72.51 -6.66 12.09
CA MET A 1 -71.43 -6.81 13.08
C MET A 1 -70.84 -8.19 12.87
N GLU A 2 -69.60 -8.27 12.38
CA GLU A 2 -68.89 -9.55 12.35
C GLU A 2 -68.78 -10.09 13.79
N PRO A 3 -69.00 -11.40 14.02
CA PRO A 3 -68.89 -11.97 15.35
C PRO A 3 -67.44 -11.86 15.83
N PHE A 4 -67.21 -11.07 16.87
CA PHE A 4 -65.92 -10.99 17.56
C PHE A 4 -65.65 -12.32 18.27
N THR A 5 -65.06 -13.28 17.55
CA THR A 5 -64.73 -14.59 18.11
C THR A 5 -63.34 -14.57 18.73
N ARG A 6 -63.16 -15.35 19.81
CA ARG A 6 -61.84 -15.55 20.46
C ARG A 6 -60.77 -15.99 19.45
N HIS A 7 -61.14 -16.86 18.51
CA HIS A 7 -60.22 -17.40 17.51
C HIS A 7 -59.66 -16.28 16.60
N GLU A 8 -60.53 -15.41 16.10
CA GLU A 8 -60.12 -14.34 15.20
C GLU A 8 -59.24 -13.30 15.89
N ALA A 9 -59.57 -12.95 17.14
CA ALA A 9 -58.75 -12.03 17.93
C ALA A 9 -57.33 -12.59 18.21
N LEU A 10 -57.22 -13.87 18.54
CA LEU A 10 -55.93 -14.54 18.75
C LEU A 10 -55.11 -14.60 17.45
N CYS A 11 -55.71 -14.99 16.33
CA CYS A 11 -55.00 -15.05 15.05
C CYS A 11 -54.50 -13.67 14.60
N ARG A 12 -55.26 -12.60 14.86
CA ARG A 12 -54.82 -11.23 14.53
C ARG A 12 -53.64 -10.80 15.40
N LEU A 13 -53.66 -11.08 16.70
CA LEU A 13 -52.56 -10.74 17.61
C LEU A 13 -51.30 -11.54 17.31
N ASP A 14 -51.45 -12.85 17.07
CA ASP A 14 -50.36 -13.77 16.76
C ASP A 14 -49.58 -13.32 15.51
N ARG A 15 -50.28 -12.94 14.43
CA ARG A 15 -49.65 -12.38 13.22
C ARG A 15 -48.83 -11.11 13.48
N GLN A 16 -49.24 -10.28 14.45
CA GLN A 16 -48.50 -9.05 14.79
C GLN A 16 -47.26 -9.32 15.65
N ILE A 17 -47.19 -10.49 16.31
CA ILE A 17 -46.08 -10.89 17.19
C ILE A 17 -45.07 -11.76 16.44
N LEU A 18 -45.55 -12.70 15.61
CA LEU A 18 -44.72 -13.64 14.87
C LEU A 18 -43.75 -12.94 13.92
N GLY A 19 -44.22 -11.98 13.11
CA GLY A 19 -43.38 -11.28 12.14
C GLY A 19 -42.14 -10.61 12.76
N PRO A 20 -42.29 -9.80 13.83
CA PRO A 20 -41.14 -9.27 14.55
C PRO A 20 -40.21 -10.34 15.14
N MET A 21 -40.74 -11.42 15.70
CA MET A 21 -39.92 -12.51 16.26
C MET A 21 -39.11 -13.21 15.17
N GLU A 22 -39.72 -13.58 14.06
CA GLU A 22 -39.07 -14.16 12.89
C GLU A 22 -38.01 -13.20 12.32
N SER A 23 -38.29 -11.90 12.29
CA SER A 23 -37.32 -10.89 11.84
C SER A 23 -36.07 -10.83 12.73
N LEU A 24 -36.20 -10.97 14.06
CA LEU A 24 -35.05 -11.02 14.96
C LEU A 24 -34.21 -12.28 14.74
N GLU A 25 -34.85 -13.42 14.51
CA GLU A 25 -34.17 -14.68 14.24
C GLU A 25 -33.44 -14.65 12.88
N ALA A 26 -34.10 -14.10 11.85
CA ALA A 26 -33.50 -13.90 10.54
C ALA A 26 -32.28 -12.97 10.60
N GLU A 27 -32.37 -11.85 11.32
CA GLU A 27 -31.25 -10.93 11.50
C GLU A 27 -30.09 -11.57 12.27
N ARG A 28 -30.37 -12.41 13.27
CA ARG A 28 -29.34 -13.18 13.97
C ARG A 28 -28.62 -14.16 13.05
N ALA A 29 -29.37 -14.87 12.20
CA ALA A 29 -28.80 -15.77 11.21
C ALA A 29 -27.97 -15.00 10.16
N GLU A 30 -28.45 -13.84 9.71
CA GLU A 30 -27.74 -12.95 8.78
C GLU A 30 -26.41 -12.47 9.38
N ILE A 31 -26.40 -12.00 10.63
CA ILE A 31 -25.18 -11.57 11.33
C ILE A 31 -24.17 -12.72 11.42
N ALA A 32 -24.64 -13.94 11.74
CA ALA A 32 -23.76 -15.11 11.84
C ALA A 32 -23.18 -15.54 10.47
N SER A 33 -23.94 -15.40 9.39
CA SER A 33 -23.49 -15.71 8.04
C SER A 33 -22.54 -14.65 7.49
N THR A 34 -22.88 -13.36 7.66
CA THR A 34 -22.14 -12.22 7.08
C THR A 34 -20.79 -12.01 7.76
N TYR A 35 -20.74 -12.09 9.10
CA TYR A 35 -19.50 -11.87 9.85
C TYR A 35 -18.84 -13.18 10.25
N ASN A 36 -18.73 -14.10 9.29
CA ASN A 36 -18.08 -15.39 9.49
C ASN A 36 -16.57 -15.29 9.23
N VAL A 37 -15.81 -15.09 10.31
CA VAL A 37 -14.34 -14.98 10.27
C VAL A 37 -13.68 -16.27 9.78
N GLY A 38 -14.22 -17.44 10.15
CA GLY A 38 -13.66 -18.73 9.72
C GLY A 38 -13.74 -18.90 8.20
N ARG A 39 -14.90 -18.56 7.62
CA ARG A 39 -15.08 -18.54 6.17
C ARG A 39 -14.17 -17.51 5.52
N LEU A 40 -14.10 -16.28 6.06
CA LEU A 40 -13.21 -15.24 5.55
C LEU A 40 -11.75 -15.72 5.47
N LEU A 41 -11.25 -16.33 6.55
CA LEU A 41 -9.89 -16.86 6.62
C LEU A 41 -9.68 -17.99 5.62
N SER A 42 -10.62 -18.94 5.55
CA SER A 42 -10.56 -20.06 4.59
C SER A 42 -10.60 -19.59 3.13
N ASP A 43 -11.42 -18.59 2.80
CA ASP A 43 -11.50 -18.00 1.46
C ASP A 43 -10.18 -17.35 1.05
N HIS A 44 -9.40 -16.89 2.04
CA HIS A 44 -8.04 -16.39 1.85
C HIS A 44 -6.97 -17.44 2.08
N GLY A 45 -7.32 -18.73 2.21
CA GLY A 45 -6.40 -19.87 2.31
C GLY A 45 -5.61 -19.95 3.62
N ALA A 46 -6.08 -19.33 4.70
CA ALA A 46 -5.56 -19.59 6.04
C ALA A 46 -5.96 -21.01 6.50
N SER A 47 -5.04 -21.68 7.18
CA SER A 47 -5.29 -22.97 7.83
C SER A 47 -5.59 -22.79 9.31
N ASP A 48 -6.00 -23.88 9.98
CA ASP A 48 -5.99 -23.91 11.43
C ASP A 48 -4.54 -23.82 11.93
N GLY A 49 -4.23 -22.76 12.68
CA GLY A 49 -2.91 -22.52 13.26
C GLY A 49 -2.63 -23.32 14.52
N SER A 50 -3.61 -24.08 15.02
CA SER A 50 -3.52 -24.85 16.28
C SER A 50 -2.39 -25.90 16.30
N ALA A 51 -1.97 -26.38 15.12
CA ALA A 51 -0.88 -27.33 14.98
C ALA A 51 0.52 -26.70 15.11
N ALA A 52 0.63 -25.38 14.98
CA ALA A 52 1.91 -24.68 15.07
C ALA A 52 2.33 -24.50 16.55
N SER A 53 3.58 -24.82 16.84
CA SER A 53 4.17 -24.65 18.17
C SER A 53 5.19 -23.52 18.17
N GLY A 54 5.32 -22.82 19.30
CA GLY A 54 6.38 -21.84 19.50
C GLY A 54 7.79 -22.46 19.43
N ASP A 55 7.92 -23.76 19.70
CA ASP A 55 9.19 -24.48 19.62
C ASP A 55 9.49 -25.05 18.22
N ASP A 56 8.58 -24.85 17.25
CA ASP A 56 8.83 -25.22 15.85
C ASP A 56 10.10 -24.53 15.35
N LEU A 57 11.00 -25.32 14.78
CA LEU A 57 12.20 -24.82 14.14
C LEU A 57 11.89 -24.46 12.68
N LEU A 58 11.88 -23.16 12.37
CA LEU A 58 11.58 -22.67 11.04
C LEU A 58 12.87 -22.54 10.23
N LEU A 59 12.93 -23.26 9.10
CA LEU A 59 13.97 -23.08 8.09
C LEU A 59 13.51 -22.01 7.12
N LEU A 60 14.22 -20.88 7.10
CA LEU A 60 13.86 -19.70 6.34
C LEU A 60 14.88 -19.44 5.23
N ASN A 61 14.39 -19.00 4.08
CA ASN A 61 15.17 -18.32 3.05
C ASN A 61 14.65 -16.89 2.95
N VAL A 62 15.40 -15.96 3.53
CA VAL A 62 15.05 -14.54 3.54
C VAL A 62 15.81 -13.86 2.44
N GLY A 63 15.15 -13.61 1.31
CA GLY A 63 15.70 -12.88 0.18
C GLY A 63 17.00 -13.46 -0.42
N GLY A 64 17.28 -14.75 -0.21
CA GLY A 64 18.50 -15.45 -0.63
C GLY A 64 19.44 -15.84 0.51
N SER A 65 19.25 -15.32 1.73
CA SER A 65 20.01 -15.73 2.91
C SER A 65 19.23 -16.77 3.71
N VAL A 66 19.89 -17.89 4.04
CA VAL A 66 19.27 -18.97 4.81
C VAL A 66 19.52 -18.75 6.30
N CYS A 67 18.48 -18.87 7.11
CA CYS A 67 18.60 -18.90 8.56
C CYS A 67 17.62 -19.89 9.19
N CYS A 68 17.85 -20.16 10.48
CA CYS A 68 17.09 -21.14 11.24
C CYS A 68 16.75 -20.52 12.59
N VAL A 69 15.46 -20.47 12.92
CA VAL A 69 14.97 -19.75 14.11
C VAL A 69 13.71 -20.42 14.64
N ARG A 70 13.53 -20.44 15.96
CA ARG A 70 12.30 -20.96 16.57
C ARG A 70 11.16 -19.97 16.40
N ARG A 71 9.97 -20.48 16.09
CA ARG A 71 8.76 -19.68 15.86
C ARG A 71 8.51 -18.67 16.97
N LYS A 72 8.68 -19.05 18.25
CA LYS A 72 8.45 -18.19 19.42
C LYS A 72 9.23 -16.87 19.39
N HIS A 73 10.41 -16.83 18.76
CA HIS A 73 11.18 -15.60 18.64
C HIS A 73 10.59 -14.66 17.58
N LEU A 74 10.06 -15.21 16.47
CA LEU A 74 9.42 -14.43 15.42
C LEU A 74 8.00 -13.98 15.79
N THR A 75 7.38 -14.67 16.74
CA THR A 75 6.02 -14.39 17.23
C THR A 75 6.01 -13.75 18.62
N SER A 76 7.16 -13.26 19.11
CA SER A 76 7.27 -12.65 20.44
C SER A 76 6.52 -11.31 20.52
N SER A 77 6.65 -10.48 19.48
CA SER A 77 5.94 -9.20 19.35
C SER A 77 4.49 -9.43 18.89
N LYS A 78 3.57 -9.61 19.85
CA LYS A 78 2.16 -9.91 19.57
C LYS A 78 1.47 -8.77 18.83
N GLY A 79 0.65 -9.12 17.83
CA GLY A 79 -0.09 -8.14 17.03
C GLY A 79 0.74 -7.46 15.93
N SER A 80 2.04 -7.75 15.85
CA SER A 80 2.88 -7.35 14.73
C SER A 80 2.60 -8.19 13.47
N LEU A 81 2.92 -7.64 12.30
CA LEU A 81 2.78 -8.37 11.04
C LEU A 81 3.66 -9.63 11.01
N LEU A 82 4.87 -9.58 11.54
CA LEU A 82 5.77 -10.74 11.60
C LEU A 82 5.15 -11.87 12.41
N ALA A 83 4.58 -11.55 13.58
CA ALA A 83 3.94 -12.54 14.45
C ALA A 83 2.70 -13.16 13.82
N VAL A 84 1.89 -12.36 13.10
CA VAL A 84 0.72 -12.89 12.37
C VAL A 84 1.15 -13.76 11.20
N LEU A 85 2.13 -13.30 10.41
CA LEU A 85 2.63 -14.00 9.23
C LEU A 85 3.21 -15.37 9.57
N LEU A 86 3.98 -15.45 10.66
CA LEU A 86 4.71 -16.65 11.09
C LEU A 86 4.04 -17.35 12.28
N GLY A 87 2.78 -17.02 12.58
CA GLY A 87 1.98 -17.63 13.63
C GLY A 87 1.44 -19.03 13.32
N GLY A 88 1.74 -19.60 12.15
CA GLY A 88 1.30 -20.94 11.75
C GLY A 88 0.10 -20.95 10.80
N ARG A 89 -0.80 -19.98 10.93
CA ARG A 89 -2.04 -19.86 10.13
C ARG A 89 -1.77 -19.77 8.62
N TRP A 90 -0.63 -19.20 8.23
CA TRP A 90 -0.29 -18.88 6.84
C TRP A 90 0.83 -19.77 6.29
N ASP A 91 1.34 -20.74 7.05
CA ASP A 91 2.51 -21.57 6.68
C ASP A 91 2.31 -22.32 5.35
N GLY A 92 1.08 -22.73 5.03
CA GLY A 92 0.74 -23.38 3.76
C GLY A 92 0.65 -22.43 2.57
N ARG A 93 0.62 -21.12 2.81
CA ARG A 93 0.51 -20.06 1.80
C ARG A 93 1.81 -19.30 1.59
N LEU A 94 2.81 -19.48 2.45
CA LEU A 94 4.15 -18.93 2.23
C LEU A 94 4.85 -19.70 1.12
N GLY A 95 5.53 -18.96 0.22
CA GLY A 95 6.35 -19.56 -0.82
C GLY A 95 7.44 -20.44 -0.23
N ARG A 96 7.87 -21.47 -0.97
CA ARG A 96 8.97 -22.35 -0.55
C ARG A 96 10.03 -22.44 -1.62
N ASP A 97 11.30 -22.38 -1.20
CA ASP A 97 12.42 -22.58 -2.10
C ASP A 97 12.59 -24.06 -2.49
N ALA A 98 13.58 -24.34 -3.36
CA ALA A 98 13.86 -25.70 -3.82
C ALA A 98 14.24 -26.68 -2.71
N ASP A 99 14.73 -26.17 -1.57
CA ASP A 99 15.09 -26.94 -0.38
C ASP A 99 13.92 -27.04 0.62
N ASN A 100 12.70 -26.67 0.20
CA ASN A 100 11.48 -26.68 1.00
C ASN A 100 11.51 -25.72 2.22
N ARG A 101 12.37 -24.70 2.19
CA ARG A 101 12.45 -23.66 3.23
C ARG A 101 11.38 -22.60 2.98
N ILE A 102 10.84 -22.03 4.05
CA ILE A 102 9.87 -20.92 3.95
C ILE A 102 10.59 -19.70 3.37
N PHE A 103 10.10 -19.18 2.26
CA PHE A 103 10.65 -18.02 1.60
C PHE A 103 9.98 -16.74 2.10
N ILE A 104 10.80 -15.78 2.53
CA ILE A 104 10.36 -14.45 2.96
C ILE A 104 11.05 -13.43 2.06
N ASP A 105 10.28 -12.75 1.21
CA ASP A 105 10.80 -11.78 0.25
C ASP A 105 11.07 -10.40 0.90
N VAL A 106 12.03 -10.39 1.81
CA VAL A 106 12.46 -9.23 2.62
C VAL A 106 13.96 -9.02 2.46
N CYS A 107 14.47 -7.82 2.74
CA CYS A 107 15.90 -7.58 2.82
C CYS A 107 16.57 -8.48 3.87
N PRO A 108 17.55 -9.33 3.49
CA PRO A 108 18.21 -10.23 4.43
C PRO A 108 18.85 -9.50 5.61
N ARG A 109 19.54 -8.37 5.35
CA ARG A 109 20.24 -7.60 6.39
C ARG A 109 19.26 -6.91 7.35
N ALA A 110 18.10 -6.47 6.86
CA ALA A 110 17.07 -5.89 7.71
C ALA A 110 16.45 -6.95 8.62
N PHE A 111 16.19 -8.15 8.06
CA PHE A 111 15.67 -9.27 8.83
C PHE A 111 16.66 -9.76 9.89
N GLU A 112 17.94 -9.86 9.55
CA GLU A 112 19.01 -10.22 10.50
C GLU A 112 19.09 -9.24 11.67
N ALA A 113 19.11 -7.92 11.38
CA ALA A 113 19.08 -6.90 12.43
C ALA A 113 17.85 -7.02 13.34
N MET A 114 16.65 -7.17 12.76
CA MET A 114 15.43 -7.37 13.56
C MET A 114 15.46 -8.67 14.36
N LEU A 115 16.05 -9.74 13.83
CA LEU A 115 16.15 -11.02 14.52
C LEU A 115 17.05 -10.92 15.75
N GLU A 116 18.16 -10.18 15.68
CA GLU A 116 19.02 -9.93 16.85
C GLU A 116 18.23 -9.26 17.98
N ASP A 117 17.43 -8.23 17.67
CA ASP A 117 16.55 -7.57 18.64
C ASP A 117 15.45 -8.50 19.18
N LEU A 118 14.81 -9.30 18.32
CA LEU A 118 13.80 -10.29 18.73
C LEU A 118 14.36 -11.35 19.69
N LEU A 119 15.63 -11.71 19.54
CA LEU A 119 16.34 -12.61 20.45
C LEU A 119 16.71 -11.92 21.77
N GLY A 120 16.90 -10.60 21.75
CA GLY A 120 17.11 -9.75 22.93
C GLY A 120 15.87 -9.57 23.82
N GLY A 121 14.68 -9.77 23.27
CA GLY A 121 13.40 -9.73 24.00
C GLY A 121 12.53 -8.52 23.65
N GLU A 122 11.36 -8.41 24.28
CA GLU A 122 10.33 -7.41 23.96
C GLU A 122 10.84 -5.96 24.12
N ASP A 123 11.59 -5.68 25.19
CA ASP A 123 12.18 -4.36 25.43
C ASP A 123 13.12 -3.92 24.28
N SER A 124 13.89 -4.85 23.69
CA SER A 124 14.80 -4.53 22.56
C SER A 124 14.01 -4.18 21.31
N VAL A 125 12.91 -4.91 21.07
CA VAL A 125 12.01 -4.67 19.93
C VAL A 125 11.33 -3.31 20.05
N ASP A 126 10.85 -2.96 21.25
CA ASP A 126 10.23 -1.66 21.52
C ASP A 126 11.25 -0.53 21.32
N HIS A 127 12.48 -0.69 21.80
CA HIS A 127 13.57 0.25 21.55
C HIS A 127 13.87 0.41 20.05
N LEU A 128 13.94 -0.68 19.29
CA LEU A 128 14.17 -0.64 17.84
C LEU A 128 13.06 0.14 17.11
N VAL A 129 11.80 -0.12 17.45
CA VAL A 129 10.63 0.55 16.87
C VAL A 129 10.62 2.03 17.23
N ASP A 130 10.93 2.39 18.48
CA ASP A 130 10.99 3.78 18.92
C ASP A 130 12.15 4.54 18.30
N ASP A 131 13.30 3.89 18.10
CA ASP A 131 14.43 4.47 17.41
C ASP A 131 14.14 4.71 15.92
N ALA A 132 13.40 3.81 15.27
CA ALA A 132 12.89 4.03 13.91
C ALA A 132 11.93 5.23 13.87
N LYS A 133 11.02 5.37 14.85
CA LYS A 133 10.14 6.56 14.97
C LYS A 133 10.93 7.85 15.16
N LYS A 134 11.95 7.87 16.02
CA LYS A 134 12.82 9.04 16.26
C LYS A 134 13.52 9.50 14.98
N ARG A 135 13.92 8.56 14.13
CA ARG A 135 14.49 8.84 12.80
C ARG A 135 13.44 9.16 11.74
N ASN A 136 12.16 9.26 12.11
CA ASN A 136 11.05 9.39 11.17
C ASN A 136 11.10 8.32 10.06
N TYR A 137 11.49 7.10 10.39
CA TYR A 137 11.65 5.98 9.46
C TYR A 137 12.60 6.24 8.28
N GLN A 138 13.66 7.02 8.49
CA GLN A 138 14.67 7.32 7.46
C GLN A 138 15.90 6.41 7.54
N GLY A 139 16.03 5.60 8.58
CA GLY A 139 17.11 4.63 8.73
C GLY A 139 17.06 3.50 7.70
N LEU A 140 18.19 2.84 7.53
CA LEU A 140 18.39 1.81 6.51
C LEU A 140 17.36 0.68 6.59
N HIS A 141 17.02 0.23 7.79
CA HIS A 141 16.11 -0.89 8.05
C HIS A 141 14.72 -0.45 8.52
N ASP A 142 14.52 0.84 8.77
CA ASP A 142 13.33 1.37 9.44
C ASP A 142 12.03 1.05 8.70
N PHE A 143 12.05 0.96 7.36
CA PHE A 143 10.87 0.51 6.58
C PHE A 143 10.41 -0.89 7.01
N TRP A 144 11.35 -1.83 7.09
CA TRP A 144 11.03 -3.22 7.44
C TRP A 144 10.70 -3.35 8.92
N THR A 145 11.40 -2.63 9.80
CA THR A 145 11.03 -2.51 11.22
C THR A 145 9.59 -2.01 11.37
N ALA A 146 9.24 -0.93 10.67
CA ALA A 146 7.90 -0.38 10.74
C ALA A 146 6.85 -1.34 10.19
N LEU A 147 7.11 -1.96 9.03
CA LEU A 147 6.17 -2.87 8.39
C LEU A 147 5.96 -4.17 9.18
N LEU A 148 7.04 -4.77 9.68
CA LEU A 148 7.00 -6.13 10.25
C LEU A 148 6.78 -6.14 11.76
N LEU A 149 7.25 -5.13 12.50
CA LEU A 149 7.23 -5.12 13.96
C LEU A 149 6.19 -4.15 14.55
N SER A 150 5.68 -3.18 13.80
CA SER A 150 4.60 -2.32 14.31
C SER A 150 3.29 -3.10 14.46
N PRO A 151 2.45 -2.75 15.44
CA PRO A 151 1.09 -3.28 15.52
C PRO A 151 0.31 -3.02 14.23
N ILE A 152 -0.36 -4.06 13.73
CA ILE A 152 -1.21 -3.97 12.52
C ILE A 152 -2.39 -3.00 12.76
N ASP A 153 -2.85 -2.93 14.01
CA ASP A 153 -3.99 -2.12 14.42
C ASP A 153 -3.48 -0.93 15.25
N LYS A 154 -3.23 0.21 14.59
CA LYS A 154 -3.25 1.50 15.31
C LYS A 154 -4.73 1.79 15.61
N SER A 155 -5.27 1.14 16.63
CA SER A 155 -6.65 1.38 17.03
C SER A 155 -6.86 2.87 17.33
N PRO A 156 -8.00 3.47 16.94
CA PRO A 156 -8.37 4.81 17.34
C PRO A 156 -8.79 4.81 18.82
N THR A 157 -7.84 4.54 19.71
CA THR A 157 -8.04 4.60 21.16
C THR A 157 -7.92 6.05 21.59
N ASP A 158 -8.88 6.88 21.19
CA ASP A 158 -9.26 8.15 21.84
C ASP A 158 -10.50 8.80 21.19
N ALA A 159 -11.38 8.00 20.57
CA ALA A 159 -12.73 8.45 20.28
C ALA A 159 -13.60 8.24 21.53
N SER A 160 -13.56 9.25 22.40
CA SER A 160 -14.43 9.49 23.54
C SER A 160 -15.76 8.73 23.47
N ALA A 161 -16.00 7.95 24.52
CA ALA A 161 -17.25 7.26 24.80
C ALA A 161 -18.43 8.22 24.68
N ALA A 162 -19.12 8.17 23.53
CA ALA A 162 -20.42 8.79 23.39
C ALA A 162 -21.46 7.90 24.08
N THR A 163 -21.72 8.21 25.35
CA THR A 163 -22.84 7.68 26.12
C THR A 163 -24.14 7.81 25.31
N PRO A 164 -24.88 6.73 25.04
CA PRO A 164 -26.18 6.85 24.40
C PRO A 164 -27.14 7.57 25.34
N LYS A 165 -27.61 8.75 24.91
CA LYS A 165 -28.71 9.47 25.56
C LYS A 165 -29.92 8.55 25.72
N ASN A 166 -30.46 8.54 26.95
CA ASN A 166 -31.71 7.88 27.36
C ASN A 166 -32.79 7.95 26.28
N SER A 167 -33.08 6.82 25.64
CA SER A 167 -34.35 6.61 24.97
C SER A 167 -35.43 6.46 26.04
N LYS A 168 -36.42 7.36 26.01
CA LYS A 168 -37.64 7.20 26.80
C LYS A 168 -38.28 5.87 26.42
N GLU A 169 -38.52 5.05 27.43
CA GLU A 169 -39.34 3.83 27.35
C GLU A 169 -40.69 4.18 26.68
N PRO A 170 -41.17 3.40 25.70
CA PRO A 170 -42.48 3.64 25.13
C PRO A 170 -43.53 3.25 26.17
N THR A 171 -43.97 4.22 26.96
CA THR A 171 -45.10 4.07 27.86
C THR A 171 -46.37 4.28 27.05
N LEU A 172 -47.17 3.22 26.91
CA LEU A 172 -48.55 3.35 26.43
C LEU A 172 -49.33 4.22 27.45
N PRO A 173 -50.09 5.23 26.99
CA PRO A 173 -50.96 5.96 27.90
C PRO A 173 -52.08 5.01 28.36
N SER A 174 -51.98 4.52 29.59
CA SER A 174 -52.99 3.67 30.23
C SER A 174 -54.29 4.41 30.60
N GLN A 175 -54.49 5.64 30.11
CA GLN A 175 -55.67 6.45 30.35
C GLN A 175 -56.78 6.07 29.34
N GLY A 176 -57.67 5.18 29.78
CA GLY A 176 -58.87 4.77 29.03
C GLY A 176 -59.08 3.27 28.88
N VAL A 177 -58.22 2.43 29.45
CA VAL A 177 -58.32 0.96 29.32
C VAL A 177 -59.38 0.42 30.29
N LEU A 178 -60.35 -0.31 29.74
CA LEU A 178 -61.35 -1.06 30.50
C LEU A 178 -60.69 -2.02 31.51
N PRO A 179 -61.18 -2.13 32.77
CA PRO A 179 -60.59 -3.00 33.79
C PRO A 179 -60.33 -4.44 33.33
N GLU A 180 -61.18 -4.95 32.44
CA GLU A 180 -61.17 -6.30 31.90
C GLU A 180 -59.98 -6.58 30.96
N LEU A 181 -59.35 -5.55 30.39
CA LEU A 181 -58.24 -5.68 29.42
C LEU A 181 -56.86 -5.45 30.02
N ARG A 182 -56.78 -5.11 31.31
CA ARG A 182 -55.52 -4.75 31.98
C ARG A 182 -54.45 -5.84 31.88
N GLY A 183 -54.83 -7.11 32.01
CA GLY A 183 -53.90 -8.24 31.90
C GLY A 183 -53.28 -8.40 30.51
N VAL A 184 -54.07 -8.19 29.46
CA VAL A 184 -53.60 -8.29 28.05
C VAL A 184 -52.63 -7.16 27.74
N VAL A 185 -52.95 -5.92 28.16
CA VAL A 185 -52.06 -4.77 27.99
C VAL A 185 -50.72 -4.99 28.70
N ALA A 186 -50.74 -5.54 29.92
CA ALA A 186 -49.52 -5.83 30.67
C ALA A 186 -48.61 -6.87 29.97
N GLU A 187 -49.18 -7.93 29.37
CA GLU A 187 -48.39 -8.91 28.60
C GLU A 187 -47.83 -8.32 27.30
N VAL A 188 -48.60 -7.47 26.61
CA VAL A 188 -48.10 -6.75 25.41
C VAL A 188 -46.96 -5.81 25.79
N GLU A 189 -47.07 -5.05 26.89
CA GLU A 189 -45.98 -4.20 27.39
C GLU A 189 -44.73 -5.03 27.71
N LYS A 190 -44.89 -6.17 28.37
CA LYS A 190 -43.80 -7.11 28.66
C LYS A 190 -43.15 -7.65 27.39
N PHE A 191 -43.94 -8.00 26.37
CA PHE A 191 -43.43 -8.40 25.06
C PHE A 191 -42.60 -7.27 24.43
N ILE A 192 -43.13 -6.04 24.38
CA ILE A 192 -42.42 -4.88 23.81
C ILE A 192 -41.08 -4.65 24.52
N LYS A 193 -41.06 -4.69 25.85
CA LYS A 193 -39.82 -4.56 26.64
C LYS A 193 -38.82 -5.66 26.30
N THR A 194 -39.29 -6.91 26.22
CA THR A 194 -38.45 -8.07 25.90
C THR A 194 -37.88 -7.98 24.47
N PHE A 195 -38.74 -7.63 23.50
CA PHE A 195 -38.36 -7.45 22.10
C PHE A 195 -37.30 -6.35 21.95
N THR A 196 -37.53 -5.19 22.58
CA THR A 196 -36.59 -4.07 22.56
C THR A 196 -35.24 -4.44 23.17
N ALA A 197 -35.25 -5.17 24.29
CA ALA A 197 -34.03 -5.67 24.93
C ALA A 197 -33.27 -6.64 24.01
N LYS A 198 -33.95 -7.61 23.40
CA LYS A 198 -33.36 -8.55 22.43
C LYS A 198 -32.80 -7.84 21.21
N LYS A 199 -33.51 -6.84 20.66
CA LYS A 199 -33.03 -6.05 19.53
C LYS A 199 -31.73 -5.31 19.89
N LYS A 200 -31.67 -4.69 21.07
CA LYS A 200 -30.46 -4.01 21.58
C LYS A 200 -29.30 -4.98 21.83
N GLU A 201 -29.58 -6.22 22.22
CA GLU A 201 -28.57 -7.29 22.32
C GLU A 201 -28.04 -7.68 20.95
N LEU A 202 -28.93 -7.89 20.00
CA LEU A 202 -28.58 -8.25 18.63
C LEU A 202 -27.73 -7.17 17.94
N ASP A 203 -28.05 -5.89 18.16
CA ASP A 203 -27.26 -4.77 17.65
C ASP A 203 -25.85 -4.72 18.26
N ARG A 204 -25.70 -5.07 19.55
CA ARG A 204 -24.40 -5.21 20.21
C ARG A 204 -23.60 -6.37 19.63
N ASP A 205 -24.24 -7.53 19.44
CA ASP A 205 -23.62 -8.70 18.82
C ASP A 205 -23.16 -8.40 17.38
N ARG A 206 -23.98 -7.68 16.61
CA ARG A 206 -23.62 -7.21 15.26
C ARG A 206 -22.37 -6.35 15.29
N ALA A 207 -22.32 -5.35 16.18
CA ALA A 207 -21.18 -4.44 16.30
C ALA A 207 -19.90 -5.20 16.70
N ALA A 208 -20.00 -6.10 17.69
CA ALA A 208 -18.88 -6.92 18.13
C ALA A 208 -18.36 -7.84 17.02
N LYS A 209 -19.24 -8.59 16.36
CA LYS A 209 -18.84 -9.48 15.25
C LYS A 209 -18.29 -8.73 14.06
N LYS A 210 -18.86 -7.56 13.72
CA LYS A 210 -18.31 -6.68 12.69
C LYS A 210 -16.90 -6.23 13.04
N ALA A 211 -16.64 -5.79 14.28
CA ALA A 211 -15.31 -5.38 14.70
C ALA A 211 -14.28 -6.50 14.56
N VAL A 212 -14.61 -7.73 14.99
CA VAL A 212 -13.71 -8.89 14.83
C VAL A 212 -13.49 -9.24 13.36
N TYR A 213 -14.53 -9.16 12.53
CA TYR A 213 -14.42 -9.40 11.09
C TYR A 213 -13.54 -8.35 10.39
N ASP A 214 -13.74 -7.08 10.71
CA ASP A 214 -12.95 -5.97 10.18
C ASP A 214 -11.48 -6.13 10.60
N GLN A 215 -11.21 -6.52 11.85
CA GLN A 215 -9.87 -6.79 12.33
C GLN A 215 -9.19 -7.93 11.56
N ALA A 216 -9.89 -9.06 11.37
CA ALA A 216 -9.37 -10.16 10.56
C ALA A 216 -9.09 -9.73 9.12
N MET A 217 -9.93 -8.86 8.54
CA MET A 217 -9.72 -8.30 7.21
C MET A 217 -8.46 -7.41 7.13
N ILE A 218 -8.18 -6.61 8.17
CA ILE A 218 -6.96 -5.80 8.25
C ILE A 218 -5.73 -6.72 8.28
N GLU A 219 -5.74 -7.76 9.13
CA GLU A 219 -4.66 -8.76 9.19
C GLU A 219 -4.42 -9.44 7.83
N ILE A 220 -5.50 -9.91 7.18
CA ILE A 220 -5.44 -10.54 5.85
C ILE A 220 -4.80 -9.59 4.84
N LYS A 221 -5.23 -8.34 4.79
CA LYS A 221 -4.67 -7.33 3.88
C LYS A 221 -3.18 -7.11 4.14
N ALA A 222 -2.76 -7.08 5.40
CA ALA A 222 -1.37 -6.87 5.79
C ALA A 222 -0.46 -8.05 5.40
N VAL A 223 -0.92 -9.30 5.55
CA VAL A 223 -0.12 -10.49 5.19
C VAL A 223 -0.14 -10.82 3.70
N THR A 224 -1.22 -10.48 2.97
CA THR A 224 -1.42 -10.88 1.57
C THR A 224 -0.22 -10.62 0.65
N PRO A 225 0.51 -9.48 0.74
CA PRO A 225 1.70 -9.24 -0.08
C PRO A 225 2.84 -10.26 0.11
N PHE A 226 2.85 -11.02 1.20
CA PHE A 226 3.85 -12.06 1.50
C PHE A 226 3.37 -13.46 1.12
N LEU A 227 2.09 -13.64 0.81
CA LEU A 227 1.52 -14.94 0.52
C LEU A 227 1.58 -15.23 -0.97
N ALA A 228 1.75 -16.51 -1.31
CA ALA A 228 1.56 -16.99 -2.67
C ALA A 228 0.13 -16.69 -3.15
N PRO A 229 -0.09 -16.37 -4.43
CA PRO A 229 -1.42 -16.18 -5.01
C PRO A 229 -2.37 -17.36 -4.73
N LEU A 230 -3.67 -17.09 -4.59
CA LEU A 230 -4.70 -18.14 -4.42
C LEU A 230 -4.80 -19.06 -5.65
N SER A 231 -4.51 -18.52 -6.82
CA SER A 231 -4.48 -19.24 -8.09
C SER A 231 -3.19 -18.90 -8.85
N GLY A 232 -2.59 -19.92 -9.45
CA GLY A 232 -1.25 -19.81 -10.04
C GLY A 232 -0.14 -19.94 -9.00
N GLY A 233 1.10 -19.66 -9.42
CA GLY A 233 2.27 -19.63 -8.54
C GLY A 233 3.03 -18.33 -8.73
N ASP A 234 3.80 -17.95 -7.73
CA ASP A 234 4.74 -16.82 -7.80
C ASP A 234 6.15 -17.39 -7.60
N PRO A 235 6.81 -17.84 -8.68
CA PRO A 235 8.05 -18.60 -8.57
C PRO A 235 9.16 -17.73 -7.95
N ILE A 236 9.96 -18.36 -7.09
CA ILE A 236 11.15 -17.74 -6.54
C ILE A 236 12.24 -17.75 -7.62
N ARG A 237 12.81 -16.58 -7.87
CA ARG A 237 13.90 -16.35 -8.81
C ARG A 237 15.15 -15.98 -8.03
N SER A 238 16.28 -16.56 -8.43
CA SER A 238 17.55 -16.37 -7.74
C SER A 238 18.64 -16.07 -8.74
N VAL A 239 19.55 -15.16 -8.36
CA VAL A 239 20.79 -14.88 -9.08
C VAL A 239 21.98 -15.12 -8.15
N ASP A 240 23.03 -15.74 -8.65
CA ASP A 240 24.31 -15.85 -7.96
C ASP A 240 25.12 -14.57 -8.17
N VAL A 241 25.47 -13.90 -7.07
CA VAL A 241 26.34 -12.72 -7.06
C VAL A 241 27.53 -13.03 -6.17
N CYS A 242 28.71 -13.17 -6.76
CA CYS A 242 29.96 -13.49 -6.06
C CYS A 242 29.86 -14.67 -5.09
N GLY A 243 29.15 -15.74 -5.47
CA GLY A 243 28.95 -16.95 -4.67
C GLY A 243 27.82 -16.85 -3.63
N MET A 244 27.06 -15.74 -3.63
CA MET A 244 25.94 -15.51 -2.74
C MET A 244 24.65 -15.34 -3.54
N PHE A 245 23.60 -16.04 -3.12
CA PHE A 245 22.30 -15.89 -3.77
C PHE A 245 21.57 -14.62 -3.33
N VAL A 246 21.01 -13.91 -4.32
CA VAL A 246 19.96 -12.92 -4.13
C VAL A 246 18.69 -13.49 -4.71
N SER A 247 17.67 -13.73 -3.88
CA SER A 247 16.43 -14.40 -4.29
C SER A 247 15.23 -13.49 -4.08
N THR A 248 14.26 -13.48 -4.99
CA THR A 248 13.01 -12.71 -4.87
C THR A 248 11.87 -13.44 -5.58
N VAL A 249 10.64 -12.96 -5.48
CA VAL A 249 9.49 -13.53 -6.20
C VAL A 249 9.28 -12.86 -7.57
N GLN A 250 8.65 -13.56 -8.50
CA GLN A 250 8.32 -13.02 -9.83
C GLN A 250 7.53 -11.71 -9.73
N TYR A 251 6.61 -11.61 -8.76
CA TYR A 251 5.84 -10.39 -8.56
C TYR A 251 6.70 -9.17 -8.20
N THR A 252 7.83 -9.34 -7.51
CA THR A 252 8.81 -8.26 -7.28
C THR A 252 9.56 -7.89 -8.55
N LEU A 253 9.90 -8.88 -9.40
CA LEU A 253 10.52 -8.61 -10.70
C LEU A 253 9.58 -7.86 -11.65
N ASP A 254 8.28 -8.13 -11.58
CA ASP A 254 7.30 -7.41 -12.40
C ASP A 254 7.20 -5.93 -12.02
N GLN A 255 7.49 -5.57 -10.75
CA GLN A 255 7.60 -4.17 -10.33
C GLN A 255 8.84 -3.45 -10.89
N MET A 256 9.84 -4.20 -11.35
CA MET A 256 11.07 -3.65 -11.92
C MET A 256 10.85 -3.08 -13.32
N GLY A 257 9.86 -3.60 -14.06
CA GLY A 257 9.70 -3.30 -15.49
C GLY A 257 10.78 -3.99 -16.34
N ASP A 258 10.98 -3.49 -17.55
CA ASP A 258 12.00 -4.00 -18.48
C ASP A 258 13.33 -3.25 -18.27
N ILE A 259 14.04 -3.62 -17.21
CA ILE A 259 15.34 -3.05 -16.86
C ILE A 259 16.42 -4.14 -16.76
N GLY A 260 17.68 -3.74 -16.88
CA GLY A 260 18.82 -4.66 -16.85
C GLY A 260 18.87 -5.53 -15.59
N LEU A 261 18.38 -5.04 -14.44
CA LEU A 261 18.32 -5.84 -13.21
C LEU A 261 17.42 -7.07 -13.37
N ARG A 262 16.24 -6.93 -13.99
CA ARG A 262 15.30 -8.04 -14.19
C ARG A 262 15.93 -9.15 -15.03
N ASN A 263 16.70 -8.76 -16.04
CA ASN A 263 17.34 -9.69 -16.98
C ASN A 263 18.34 -10.62 -16.30
N ARG A 264 18.93 -10.21 -15.15
CA ARG A 264 19.78 -11.07 -14.31
C ARG A 264 19.03 -12.25 -13.67
N PHE A 265 17.71 -12.13 -13.50
CA PHE A 265 16.88 -13.20 -12.93
C PHE A 265 16.21 -14.06 -13.99
N ASP A 266 15.85 -13.48 -15.15
CA ASP A 266 15.05 -14.15 -16.18
C ASP A 266 15.87 -14.67 -17.37
N MET A 267 16.90 -13.94 -17.82
CA MET A 267 17.57 -14.18 -19.11
C MET A 267 19.06 -14.51 -19.02
N TRP A 268 19.76 -14.03 -18.00
CA TRP A 268 21.21 -14.15 -17.89
C TRP A 268 21.57 -15.13 -16.77
N PRO A 269 21.75 -16.42 -17.07
CA PRO A 269 21.98 -17.45 -16.04
C PRO A 269 23.38 -17.42 -15.43
N SER A 270 24.32 -16.67 -16.03
CA SER A 270 25.69 -16.60 -15.54
C SER A 270 25.77 -15.85 -14.21
N PRO A 271 26.62 -16.31 -13.27
CA PRO A 271 26.91 -15.58 -12.04
C PRO A 271 27.41 -14.15 -12.31
N VAL A 272 27.08 -13.24 -11.40
CA VAL A 272 27.59 -11.87 -11.39
C VAL A 272 28.83 -11.84 -10.51
N GLU A 273 30.01 -11.62 -11.09
CA GLU A 273 31.30 -11.73 -10.39
C GLU A 273 32.00 -10.38 -10.14
N ASP A 274 31.50 -9.31 -10.77
CA ASP A 274 32.14 -8.00 -10.87
C ASP A 274 31.42 -6.90 -10.07
N VAL A 275 30.34 -7.25 -9.37
CA VAL A 275 29.51 -6.31 -8.61
C VAL A 275 29.39 -6.76 -7.16
N PRO A 276 29.52 -5.85 -6.17
CA PRO A 276 29.25 -6.18 -4.78
C PRO A 276 27.82 -6.70 -4.56
N VAL A 277 27.69 -7.85 -3.89
CA VAL A 277 26.41 -8.47 -3.48
C VAL A 277 25.43 -7.47 -2.86
N ASP A 278 25.94 -6.60 -2.00
CA ASP A 278 25.14 -5.61 -1.28
C ASP A 278 24.50 -4.58 -2.21
N HIS A 279 25.10 -4.30 -3.37
CA HIS A 279 24.49 -3.43 -4.37
C HIS A 279 23.25 -4.10 -4.96
N VAL A 280 23.38 -5.34 -5.44
CA VAL A 280 22.26 -6.09 -6.02
C VAL A 280 21.15 -6.28 -4.98
N ARG A 281 21.49 -6.64 -3.74
CA ARG A 281 20.52 -6.76 -2.63
C ARG A 281 19.73 -5.48 -2.40
N ARG A 282 20.39 -4.31 -2.41
CA ARG A 282 19.73 -3.01 -2.21
C ARG A 282 18.82 -2.61 -3.36
N LEU A 283 19.24 -2.90 -4.59
CA LEU A 283 18.41 -2.64 -5.77
C LEU A 283 17.15 -3.52 -5.75
N VAL A 284 17.29 -4.81 -5.42
CA VAL A 284 16.13 -5.71 -5.24
C VAL A 284 15.26 -5.25 -4.07
N ASP A 285 15.87 -4.86 -2.94
CA ASP A 285 15.13 -4.36 -1.78
C ASP A 285 14.29 -3.13 -2.11
N TYR A 286 14.78 -2.20 -2.91
CA TYR A 286 14.00 -1.05 -3.37
C TYR A 286 12.67 -1.46 -4.02
N TYR A 287 12.69 -2.47 -4.89
CA TYR A 287 11.46 -2.98 -5.53
C TYR A 287 10.60 -3.82 -4.60
N ARG A 288 11.19 -4.57 -3.65
CA ARG A 288 10.41 -5.23 -2.58
C ARG A 288 9.63 -4.18 -1.79
N ARG A 289 10.30 -3.13 -1.34
CA ARG A 289 9.63 -2.06 -0.60
C ARG A 289 8.58 -1.37 -1.47
N LYS A 290 8.84 -1.12 -2.76
CA LYS A 290 7.84 -0.58 -3.71
C LYS A 290 6.57 -1.44 -3.76
N ARG A 291 6.74 -2.76 -3.86
CA ARG A 291 5.65 -3.73 -3.84
C ARG A 291 4.85 -3.68 -2.53
N HIS A 292 5.54 -3.70 -1.39
CA HIS A 292 4.89 -3.70 -0.07
C HIS A 292 4.27 -2.35 0.28
N ALA A 293 4.88 -1.24 -0.12
CA ALA A 293 4.36 0.09 0.15
C ALA A 293 3.06 0.38 -0.60
N ALA A 294 2.87 -0.19 -1.80
CA ALA A 294 1.60 -0.10 -2.52
C ALA A 294 0.41 -0.72 -1.76
N SER A 295 0.67 -1.63 -0.82
CA SER A 295 -0.35 -2.24 0.03
C SER A 295 -0.58 -1.51 1.36
N LEU A 296 0.24 -0.51 1.69
CA LEU A 296 0.11 0.25 2.92
C LEU A 296 -0.84 1.45 2.74
N THR A 297 -1.80 1.58 3.64
CA THR A 297 -2.65 2.78 3.76
C THR A 297 -1.99 3.88 4.60
N ASP A 298 -0.91 3.57 5.32
CA ASP A 298 -0.21 4.53 6.19
C ASP A 298 0.72 5.43 5.36
N THR A 299 0.30 6.68 5.20
CA THR A 299 1.03 7.71 4.45
C THR A 299 2.36 8.10 5.09
N GLN A 300 2.66 7.69 6.34
CA GLN A 300 3.92 8.03 7.01
C GLN A 300 5.14 7.29 6.46
N LEU A 301 4.94 6.10 5.87
CA LEU A 301 6.00 5.33 5.20
C LEU A 301 6.16 5.69 3.70
N LEU A 302 5.31 6.58 3.20
CA LEU A 302 5.27 7.08 1.82
C LEU A 302 5.67 8.56 1.79
N ILE A 303 6.51 9.00 0.85
CA ILE A 303 6.71 10.43 0.57
C ILE A 303 6.29 10.65 -0.89
N GLY A 304 5.12 11.28 -1.10
CA GLY A 304 4.52 11.42 -2.43
C GLY A 304 4.04 10.07 -2.99
N GLU A 305 4.32 9.80 -4.27
CA GLU A 305 3.95 8.55 -4.97
C GLU A 305 4.99 7.41 -4.80
N GLY A 306 6.02 7.60 -3.97
CA GLY A 306 7.17 6.69 -3.88
C GLY A 306 7.52 6.21 -2.47
N VAL A 307 8.23 5.09 -2.40
CA VAL A 307 8.75 4.50 -1.16
C VAL A 307 9.91 5.31 -0.64
N LYS A 308 9.86 5.62 0.66
CA LYS A 308 10.95 6.20 1.43
C LYS A 308 12.06 5.18 1.66
N ALA A 309 12.79 4.83 0.60
CA ALA A 309 13.97 3.99 0.68
C ALA A 309 15.16 4.82 0.18
N PRO A 310 16.00 5.37 1.06
CA PRO A 310 17.24 5.95 0.61
C PRO A 310 18.06 4.80 0.02
N LEU A 311 18.23 4.81 -1.30
CA LEU A 311 19.23 4.05 -2.04
C LEU A 311 20.64 4.59 -1.69
N GLN A 312 20.89 4.73 -0.39
CA GLN A 312 22.05 5.39 0.20
C GLN A 312 22.92 4.37 0.94
N LEU A 313 24.21 4.46 0.71
CA LEU A 313 25.27 3.74 1.38
C LEU A 313 26.06 4.69 2.27
N ASP A 314 26.66 4.12 3.32
CA ASP A 314 27.54 4.88 4.20
C ASP A 314 28.85 5.22 3.47
N GLY A 315 29.05 6.52 3.23
CA GLY A 315 30.27 7.06 2.66
C GLY A 315 30.20 7.32 1.16
N VAL A 316 30.78 8.45 0.75
CA VAL A 316 30.72 8.99 -0.63
C VAL A 316 31.26 7.98 -1.66
N ALA A 317 32.42 7.36 -1.40
CA ALA A 317 33.03 6.41 -2.32
C ALA A 317 32.17 5.15 -2.54
N LYS A 318 31.52 4.64 -1.48
CA LYS A 318 30.61 3.49 -1.58
C LYS A 318 29.34 3.89 -2.34
N GLN A 319 28.81 5.08 -2.08
CA GLN A 319 27.67 5.61 -2.82
C GLN A 319 27.95 5.74 -4.32
N GLU A 320 29.09 6.31 -4.71
CA GLU A 320 29.44 6.45 -6.13
C GLU A 320 29.57 5.09 -6.83
N SER A 321 30.19 4.11 -6.17
CA SER A 321 30.29 2.74 -6.69
C SER A 321 28.92 2.10 -6.87
N PHE A 322 28.00 2.33 -5.93
CA PHE A 322 26.63 1.86 -6.01
C PHE A 322 25.83 2.57 -7.11
N ASN A 323 25.95 3.88 -7.25
CA ASN A 323 25.28 4.64 -8.31
C ASN A 323 25.71 4.13 -9.70
N LYS A 324 27.00 3.83 -9.89
CA LYS A 324 27.50 3.20 -11.13
C LYS A 324 26.86 1.83 -11.37
N THR A 325 26.71 1.03 -10.32
CA THR A 325 26.04 -0.27 -10.40
C THR A 325 24.56 -0.13 -10.73
N ALA A 326 23.87 0.80 -10.09
CA ALA A 326 22.45 1.06 -10.34
C ALA A 326 22.22 1.52 -11.78
N ALA A 327 23.05 2.45 -12.28
CA ALA A 327 23.02 2.91 -13.66
C ALA A 327 23.26 1.78 -14.66
N MET A 328 24.21 0.87 -14.39
CA MET A 328 24.44 -0.34 -15.21
C MET A 328 23.17 -1.18 -15.37
N TYR A 329 22.34 -1.22 -14.33
CA TYR A 329 21.08 -1.97 -14.33
C TYR A 329 19.84 -1.16 -14.69
N GLY A 330 19.99 0.10 -15.13
CA GLY A 330 18.90 0.97 -15.53
C GLY A 330 18.09 1.56 -14.37
N ILE A 331 18.68 1.71 -13.19
CA ILE A 331 18.04 2.25 -11.99
C ILE A 331 18.66 3.61 -11.65
N ASP A 332 17.83 4.65 -11.59
CA ASP A 332 18.25 5.97 -11.15
C ASP A 332 18.20 6.08 -9.61
N THR A 333 19.36 6.36 -9.02
CA THR A 333 19.55 6.52 -7.56
C THR A 333 19.41 7.97 -7.09
N HIS A 334 19.20 8.95 -7.98
CA HIS A 334 19.18 10.37 -7.66
C HIS A 334 17.88 10.84 -6.98
N SER A 335 17.58 10.29 -5.81
CA SER A 335 16.67 10.89 -4.84
C SER A 335 17.50 11.57 -3.73
N SER A 336 18.15 12.69 -4.04
CA SER A 336 18.80 13.52 -3.01
C SER A 336 17.76 14.41 -2.32
N PRO A 337 17.62 14.39 -0.98
CA PRO A 337 16.71 15.27 -0.24
C PRO A 337 17.15 16.73 -0.19
N HIS A 338 18.32 17.07 -0.73
CA HIS A 338 18.85 18.43 -0.75
C HIS A 338 19.04 18.85 -2.20
N GLY A 339 18.10 19.69 -2.65
CA GLY A 339 18.16 20.34 -3.94
C GLY A 339 19.39 21.23 -4.02
N GLN A 340 20.44 20.71 -4.63
CA GLN A 340 21.48 21.49 -5.29
C GLN A 340 22.22 20.60 -6.31
N GLY A 341 21.62 20.51 -7.49
CA GLY A 341 22.27 20.55 -8.79
C GLY A 341 23.46 19.63 -9.09
N SER A 342 23.19 18.58 -9.85
CA SER A 342 23.78 18.44 -11.18
C SER A 342 22.72 17.85 -12.11
N GLY A 343 22.30 18.63 -13.11
CA GLY A 343 21.13 18.35 -13.94
C GLY A 343 21.29 17.11 -14.82
N GLY A 344 20.21 16.34 -14.96
CA GLY A 344 20.17 15.18 -15.83
C GLY A 344 18.76 14.71 -16.19
N ASP A 345 17.97 14.19 -15.24
CA ASP A 345 16.88 13.28 -15.64
C ASP A 345 15.48 13.49 -15.05
N VAL A 346 15.24 14.50 -14.20
CA VAL A 346 13.88 14.72 -13.66
C VAL A 346 13.12 15.78 -14.47
N PHE A 347 11.99 15.38 -15.04
CA PHE A 347 11.01 16.31 -15.62
C PHE A 347 10.24 17.03 -14.49
N ILE A 348 10.23 18.36 -14.52
CA ILE A 348 9.58 19.23 -13.54
C ILE A 348 8.14 19.52 -13.99
N ARG A 349 7.16 19.33 -13.10
CA ARG A 349 5.74 19.62 -13.37
C ARG A 349 5.43 21.13 -13.27
N LEU A 350 4.78 21.67 -14.30
CA LEU A 350 4.25 23.03 -14.36
C LEU A 350 2.82 23.10 -13.80
N PRO A 351 2.34 24.30 -13.42
CA PRO A 351 0.96 24.51 -12.97
C PRO A 351 -0.11 24.06 -13.98
N SER A 352 0.19 24.14 -15.27
CA SER A 352 -0.67 23.60 -16.34
C SER A 352 -0.75 22.07 -16.38
N GLY A 353 0.08 21.36 -15.64
CA GLY A 353 0.21 19.90 -15.69
C GLY A 353 1.16 19.39 -16.77
N ALA A 354 1.74 20.26 -17.59
CA ALA A 354 2.86 19.92 -18.47
C ALA A 354 4.11 19.62 -17.63
N HIS A 355 4.97 18.73 -18.10
CA HIS A 355 6.27 18.46 -17.47
C HIS A 355 7.39 18.94 -18.39
N PHE A 356 8.50 19.44 -17.85
CA PHE A 356 9.62 19.88 -18.68
C PHE A 356 10.98 19.48 -18.10
N ARG A 357 11.97 19.37 -18.99
CA ARG A 357 13.36 19.16 -18.65
C ARG A 357 14.24 20.08 -19.48
N VAL A 358 15.15 20.79 -18.83
CA VAL A 358 16.16 21.59 -19.52
C VAL A 358 17.26 20.64 -20.01
N VAL A 359 17.41 20.54 -21.33
CA VAL A 359 18.44 19.71 -21.98
C VAL A 359 19.72 20.51 -22.16
N GLN A 360 19.60 21.80 -22.46
CA GLN A 360 20.72 22.72 -22.56
C GLN A 360 20.34 24.03 -21.91
N GLN A 361 21.11 24.46 -20.91
CA GLN A 361 20.85 25.71 -20.20
C GLN A 361 21.14 26.92 -21.10
N GLY A 362 20.15 27.82 -21.24
CA GLY A 362 20.34 29.11 -21.88
C GLY A 362 20.97 30.13 -20.93
N SER A 363 21.75 31.06 -21.46
CA SER A 363 22.41 32.12 -20.70
C SER A 363 21.75 33.50 -20.86
N GLY A 364 20.80 33.65 -21.79
CA GLY A 364 20.17 34.92 -22.09
C GLY A 364 18.98 35.28 -21.18
N PRO A 365 18.30 36.40 -21.48
CA PRO A 365 17.12 36.85 -20.73
C PRO A 365 15.94 35.88 -20.89
N LYS A 366 15.01 35.94 -19.94
CA LYS A 366 13.72 35.23 -20.02
C LYS A 366 12.68 36.12 -20.73
N PRO A 367 11.89 35.59 -21.67
CA PRO A 367 10.77 36.31 -22.27
C PRO A 367 9.70 36.68 -21.25
N THR A 368 9.08 37.84 -21.43
CA THR A 368 7.82 38.22 -20.76
C THR A 368 6.63 37.80 -21.61
N ARG A 369 5.43 37.73 -21.01
CA ARG A 369 4.20 37.33 -21.72
C ARG A 369 3.88 38.19 -22.95
N ASN A 370 4.28 39.46 -22.96
CA ASN A 370 3.91 40.39 -24.04
C ASN A 370 4.94 40.46 -25.17
N GLN A 371 6.06 39.74 -25.06
CA GLN A 371 7.13 39.76 -26.06
C GLN A 371 6.91 38.69 -27.14
N CYS A 372 7.45 38.96 -28.33
CA CYS A 372 7.59 37.95 -29.37
C CYS A 372 8.87 37.14 -29.12
N VAL A 373 8.79 35.84 -29.36
CA VAL A 373 9.95 34.95 -29.27
C VAL A 373 10.18 34.26 -30.59
N TRP A 374 11.45 34.08 -30.90
CA TRP A 374 11.92 33.26 -32.01
C TRP A 374 12.42 31.93 -31.47
N TYR A 375 11.85 30.82 -31.94
CA TYR A 375 12.17 29.47 -31.47
C TYR A 375 12.14 28.42 -32.57
N ASP A 376 12.85 27.32 -32.32
CA ASP A 376 12.75 26.08 -33.08
C ASP A 376 12.00 25.04 -32.23
N TYR A 377 11.33 24.09 -32.87
CA TYR A 377 10.78 22.95 -32.15
C TYR A 377 10.80 21.63 -32.93
N ILE A 378 10.94 20.54 -32.19
CA ILE A 378 10.90 19.16 -32.67
C ILE A 378 9.77 18.43 -31.96
N HIS A 379 9.05 17.59 -32.70
CA HIS A 379 8.01 16.72 -32.18
C HIS A 379 8.47 15.27 -32.23
N TRP A 380 8.37 14.56 -31.10
CA TRP A 380 8.79 13.18 -30.91
C TRP A 380 7.58 12.25 -30.69
N ARG A 381 7.70 10.98 -31.09
CA ARG A 381 6.70 9.93 -30.81
C ARG A 381 7.14 8.95 -29.73
N ASP A 382 8.43 8.89 -29.45
CA ASP A 382 9.14 7.85 -28.69
C ASP A 382 9.79 8.38 -27.41
N ASP A 383 9.13 9.29 -26.69
CA ASP A 383 9.64 9.83 -25.41
C ASP A 383 11.10 10.35 -25.49
N PHE A 384 11.47 10.93 -26.63
CA PHE A 384 12.78 11.53 -26.89
C PHE A 384 13.97 10.55 -26.95
N ASP A 385 13.74 9.26 -27.21
CA ASP A 385 14.76 8.22 -27.40
C ASP A 385 15.57 8.38 -28.70
N GLY A 386 15.25 9.41 -29.50
CA GLY A 386 16.05 9.86 -30.63
C GLY A 386 15.82 9.08 -31.93
N ARG A 387 14.87 8.14 -31.95
CA ARG A 387 14.67 7.19 -33.07
C ARG A 387 13.37 7.44 -33.86
N ASP A 388 12.38 8.13 -33.30
CA ASP A 388 11.08 8.39 -33.95
C ASP A 388 10.64 9.87 -33.85
N LYS A 389 11.19 10.67 -34.76
CA LYS A 389 10.88 12.09 -34.92
C LYS A 389 9.68 12.30 -35.84
N LYS A 390 8.58 12.85 -35.31
CA LYS A 390 7.36 13.17 -36.08
C LYS A 390 7.53 14.37 -37.01
N GLY A 391 8.39 15.32 -36.66
CA GLY A 391 8.69 16.51 -37.47
C GLY A 391 9.54 17.54 -36.74
N GLU A 392 10.14 18.46 -37.49
CA GLU A 392 10.90 19.61 -36.97
C GLU A 392 10.51 20.85 -37.74
N ASN A 393 10.37 21.96 -37.03
CA ASN A 393 10.28 23.25 -37.65
C ASN A 393 11.26 24.21 -37.00
N ARG A 394 11.92 25.02 -37.82
CA ARG A 394 12.85 26.06 -37.39
C ARG A 394 12.33 27.42 -37.81
N GLY A 395 12.72 28.47 -37.10
CA GLY A 395 12.37 29.82 -37.56
C GLY A 395 11.02 30.36 -37.08
N TRP A 396 10.38 29.75 -36.08
CA TRP A 396 9.01 30.17 -35.71
C TRP A 396 9.02 31.41 -34.84
N GLU A 397 8.15 32.35 -35.18
CA GLU A 397 7.91 33.57 -34.42
C GLU A 397 6.49 33.55 -33.82
N GLY A 398 6.37 34.03 -32.59
CA GLY A 398 5.06 34.20 -31.96
C GLY A 398 5.14 35.01 -30.69
N ARG A 399 4.11 35.82 -30.44
CA ARG A 399 3.92 36.50 -29.17
C ARG A 399 3.53 35.49 -28.10
N VAL A 400 4.15 35.60 -26.92
CA VAL A 400 3.94 34.61 -25.86
C VAL A 400 2.49 34.56 -25.39
N SER A 401 1.85 35.72 -25.21
CA SER A 401 0.46 35.87 -24.77
C SER A 401 -0.58 35.20 -25.68
N ASP A 402 -0.24 34.96 -26.95
CA ASP A 402 -1.20 34.53 -27.98
C ASP A 402 -1.31 33.00 -28.05
N ARG A 403 -0.57 32.28 -27.20
CA ARG A 403 -0.50 30.80 -27.14
C ARG A 403 -1.17 30.24 -25.90
N GLU A 404 -1.32 28.91 -25.83
CA GLU A 404 -1.98 28.26 -24.70
C GLU A 404 -1.20 28.45 -23.39
N LYS A 405 -1.91 28.32 -22.26
CA LYS A 405 -1.36 28.61 -20.92
C LYS A 405 -0.07 27.83 -20.60
N TRP A 406 -0.01 26.54 -20.96
CA TRP A 406 1.19 25.72 -20.74
C TRP A 406 2.38 26.22 -21.57
N TRP A 407 2.12 26.72 -22.78
CA TRP A 407 3.14 27.25 -23.68
C TRP A 407 3.70 28.57 -23.13
N GLN A 408 2.82 29.44 -22.61
CA GLN A 408 3.21 30.66 -21.90
C GLN A 408 4.12 30.35 -20.70
N GLU A 409 3.76 29.34 -19.90
CA GLU A 409 4.55 28.90 -18.75
C GLU A 409 5.94 28.40 -19.18
N VAL A 410 6.02 27.59 -20.25
CA VAL A 410 7.29 27.09 -20.79
C VAL A 410 8.19 28.25 -21.22
N PHE A 411 7.70 29.15 -22.09
CA PHE A 411 8.56 30.18 -22.69
C PHE A 411 8.88 31.34 -21.75
N THR A 412 8.03 31.67 -20.78
CA THR A 412 8.38 32.68 -19.77
C THR A 412 9.38 32.17 -18.73
N ASP A 413 9.54 30.86 -18.60
CA ASP A 413 10.55 30.26 -17.74
C ASP A 413 11.87 29.93 -18.47
N MET A 414 11.84 29.73 -19.79
CA MET A 414 13.04 29.51 -20.61
C MET A 414 13.92 30.75 -20.72
N ARG A 415 15.23 30.53 -20.86
CA ARG A 415 16.22 31.56 -21.22
C ARG A 415 16.56 31.52 -22.71
N VAL A 416 16.90 32.66 -23.29
CA VAL A 416 17.46 32.69 -24.66
C VAL A 416 18.73 31.83 -24.71
N GLY A 417 18.81 30.96 -25.73
CA GLY A 417 19.82 29.94 -25.92
C GLY A 417 19.50 28.58 -25.27
N GLU A 418 18.37 28.44 -24.57
CA GLU A 418 17.97 27.21 -23.89
C GLU A 418 17.36 26.19 -24.85
N VAL A 419 17.62 24.90 -24.60
CA VAL A 419 16.88 23.77 -25.19
C VAL A 419 16.14 23.02 -24.09
N ARG A 420 14.84 22.79 -24.28
CA ARG A 420 13.95 22.23 -23.28
C ARG A 420 13.03 21.17 -23.89
N ARG A 421 12.95 19.99 -23.26
CA ARG A 421 11.96 18.96 -23.57
C ARG A 421 10.72 19.17 -22.72
N VAL A 422 9.54 18.97 -23.29
CA VAL A 422 8.24 19.21 -22.68
C VAL A 422 7.31 18.04 -22.99
N ILE A 423 6.73 17.47 -21.94
CA ILE A 423 5.72 16.41 -21.99
C ILE A 423 4.36 17.03 -21.67
N LEU A 424 3.43 16.90 -22.59
CA LEU A 424 2.06 17.40 -22.43
C LEU A 424 1.14 16.25 -21.96
N PRO A 425 0.31 16.47 -20.93
CA PRO A 425 -0.73 15.51 -20.57
C PRO A 425 -1.73 15.37 -21.73
N ALA A 426 -2.37 14.20 -21.83
CA ALA A 426 -3.28 13.87 -22.92
C ALA A 426 -4.42 14.90 -23.11
N THR A 427 -4.83 15.56 -22.03
CA THR A 427 -5.86 16.62 -22.04
C THR A 427 -5.40 17.91 -22.73
N LEU A 428 -4.10 18.12 -22.92
CA LEU A 428 -3.50 19.29 -23.57
C LEU A 428 -2.94 18.98 -24.97
N ALA A 429 -2.91 17.70 -25.39
CA ALA A 429 -2.32 17.26 -26.65
C ALA A 429 -3.38 17.15 -27.77
N PHE A 430 -3.64 18.24 -28.49
CA PHE A 430 -4.65 18.29 -29.57
C PHE A 430 -4.38 17.41 -30.80
N TRP A 431 -3.15 16.88 -30.98
CA TRP A 431 -2.73 16.18 -32.20
C TRP A 431 -1.95 14.89 -31.96
N GLY A 432 -2.30 14.17 -30.88
CA GLY A 432 -1.79 12.81 -30.62
C GLY A 432 -0.27 12.74 -30.50
N GLY A 433 0.35 13.72 -29.85
CA GLY A 433 1.75 13.62 -29.48
C GLY A 433 2.06 14.49 -28.26
N ALA A 434 2.62 13.84 -27.26
CA ALA A 434 2.88 14.39 -25.93
C ALA A 434 4.28 15.02 -25.83
N TYR A 435 5.21 14.74 -26.74
CA TYR A 435 6.64 14.98 -26.55
C TYR A 435 7.17 16.06 -27.50
N ARG A 436 7.61 17.20 -26.95
CA ARG A 436 8.13 18.34 -27.72
C ARG A 436 9.48 18.80 -27.20
N GLU A 437 10.41 19.13 -28.09
CA GLU A 437 11.67 19.78 -27.74
C GLU A 437 11.68 21.18 -28.34
N TYR A 438 11.92 22.20 -27.52
CA TYR A 438 11.94 23.60 -27.91
C TYR A 438 13.35 24.16 -27.75
N SER A 439 13.80 24.96 -28.71
CA SER A 439 15.02 25.77 -28.58
C SER A 439 14.66 27.25 -28.72
N LEU A 440 14.85 28.02 -27.65
CA LEU A 440 14.57 29.46 -27.65
C LEU A 440 15.78 30.21 -28.21
N LYS A 441 15.62 30.83 -29.40
CA LYS A 441 16.72 31.47 -30.12
C LYS A 441 16.88 32.94 -29.79
N ALA A 442 15.78 33.68 -29.69
CA ALA A 442 15.80 35.10 -29.38
C ALA A 442 14.46 35.59 -28.82
N ILE A 443 14.51 36.77 -28.18
CA ILE A 443 13.35 37.62 -27.91
C ILE A 443 13.40 38.74 -28.93
N LEU A 444 12.27 39.02 -29.58
CA LEU A 444 12.12 40.02 -30.64
C LEU A 444 11.55 41.33 -30.10
#